data_AF-A0A8S3WV96-F1
#
_entry.id   AF-A0A8S3WV96-F1
#
_cell.length_a   1.000
_cell.length_b   1.000
_cell.length_c   1.000
_cell.angle_alpha   90.00
_cell.angle_beta   90.00
_cell.angle_gamma   90.00
#
_symmetry.space_group_name_H-M   'P 1'
#
loop_
_entity.id
_entity.type
_entity.pdbx_description
1 polymer ?
#
loop_
_entity_poly.entity_id
_entity_poly.type
_entity_poly.pdbx_seq_one_letter_code
_entity_poly.pdbx_strand_id
1 'polypeptide(L)'
;MLVTYLEASRDLCDTDSILFGAALAVCRIIGAKLSTAGRATGQSSAIPAWRIRIEERIAKARALIGRLICFRSGNTRPRIVRTVRMAFAGTNVSLSQPDIMQKLTERIDDLKLRIAAWGKRIRRYTERSTRFNQNRLFQSDQKRLYKSLERSIVSGTGPAPNQADMVAFWRSLWSEPVNHNEGPWTEVVASQCA
;
A
#
# COMPACT_ATOMS: atom_id res chain seq x y z
N MET A 1 -10.34 -9.56 -53.42
CA MET A 1 -9.09 -9.18 -52.73
C MET A 1 -8.86 -9.96 -51.45
N LEU A 2 -9.78 -10.02 -50.47
CA LEU A 2 -9.53 -10.82 -49.25
C LEU A 2 -9.34 -12.33 -49.53
N VAL A 3 -10.17 -12.89 -50.42
CA VAL A 3 -10.15 -14.32 -50.77
C VAL A 3 -8.80 -14.75 -51.35
N THR A 4 -8.17 -13.91 -52.18
CA THR A 4 -6.85 -14.19 -52.77
C THR A 4 -5.72 -14.17 -51.74
N TYR A 5 -5.87 -13.40 -50.64
CA TYR A 5 -4.90 -13.40 -49.54
C TYR A 5 -5.09 -14.58 -48.58
N LEU A 6 -6.32 -15.08 -48.43
CA LEU A 6 -6.61 -16.29 -47.64
C LEU A 6 -6.09 -17.55 -48.34
N GLU A 7 -6.23 -17.65 -49.66
CA GLU A 7 -5.68 -18.76 -50.46
C GLU A 7 -4.15 -18.82 -50.45
N ALA A 8 -3.48 -17.69 -50.24
CA ALA A 8 -2.03 -17.59 -50.14
C ALA A 8 -1.47 -17.78 -48.71
N SER A 9 -2.34 -17.98 -47.72
CA SER A 9 -1.95 -18.17 -46.32
C SER A 9 -1.29 -19.53 -46.10
N ARG A 10 -0.24 -19.57 -45.28
CA ARG A 10 0.59 -20.79 -45.08
C ARG A 10 0.35 -21.47 -43.74
N ASP A 11 -0.09 -20.72 -42.74
CA ASP A 11 -0.28 -21.21 -41.37
C ASP A 11 -1.51 -20.57 -40.71
N LEU A 12 -2.01 -21.20 -39.65
CA LEU A 12 -3.19 -20.77 -38.90
C LEU A 12 -3.01 -19.36 -38.33
N CYS A 13 -1.82 -19.05 -37.82
CA CYS A 13 -1.49 -17.71 -37.30
C CYS A 13 -1.56 -16.62 -38.39
N ASP A 14 -1.17 -16.95 -39.62
CA ASP A 14 -1.27 -16.03 -40.76
C ASP A 14 -2.74 -15.79 -41.13
N THR A 15 -3.56 -16.85 -41.16
CA THR A 15 -5.01 -16.69 -41.41
C THR A 15 -5.70 -15.84 -40.35
N ASP A 16 -5.38 -16.06 -39.07
CA ASP A 16 -5.93 -15.28 -37.95
C ASP A 16 -5.54 -13.80 -38.06
N SER A 17 -4.28 -13.52 -38.40
CA SER A 17 -3.78 -12.16 -38.58
C SER A 17 -4.46 -11.44 -39.75
N ILE A 18 -4.68 -12.14 -40.87
CA ILE A 18 -5.39 -11.61 -42.06
C ILE A 18 -6.85 -11.32 -41.73
N LEU A 19 -7.55 -12.26 -41.06
CA LEU A 19 -8.94 -12.10 -40.66
C LEU A 19 -9.12 -10.97 -39.65
N PHE A 20 -8.23 -10.88 -38.66
CA PHE A 20 -8.23 -9.82 -37.66
C PHE A 20 -7.96 -8.45 -38.30
N GLY A 21 -6.99 -8.37 -39.22
CA GLY A 21 -6.70 -7.15 -39.98
C GLY A 21 -7.87 -6.69 -40.84
N ALA A 22 -8.56 -7.62 -41.50
CA ALA A 22 -9.76 -7.33 -42.28
C ALA A 22 -10.92 -6.84 -41.41
N ALA A 23 -11.17 -7.50 -40.27
CA ALA A 23 -12.18 -7.09 -39.31
C ALA A 23 -11.89 -5.69 -38.75
N LEU A 24 -10.62 -5.39 -38.44
CA LEU A 24 -10.19 -4.05 -38.01
C LEU A 24 -10.43 -2.99 -39.08
N ALA A 25 -10.13 -3.27 -40.34
CA ALA A 25 -10.33 -2.35 -41.45
C ALA A 25 -11.83 -2.04 -41.63
N VAL A 26 -12.69 -3.07 -41.60
CA VAL A 26 -14.15 -2.93 -41.69
C VAL A 26 -14.69 -2.11 -40.51
N CYS A 27 -14.27 -2.44 -39.28
CA CYS A 27 -14.67 -1.69 -38.09
C CYS A 27 -14.25 -0.21 -38.16
N ARG A 28 -13.08 0.10 -38.73
CA ARG A 28 -12.63 1.48 -38.96
C ARG A 28 -13.47 2.20 -40.02
N ILE A 29 -13.81 1.53 -41.12
CA ILE A 29 -14.65 2.10 -42.20
C ILE A 29 -16.06 2.39 -41.72
N ILE A 30 -16.63 1.49 -40.88
CA ILE A 30 -17.97 1.64 -40.30
C ILE A 30 -17.96 2.65 -39.13
N GLY A 31 -16.79 3.08 -38.66
CA GLY A 31 -16.67 3.97 -37.50
C GLY A 31 -17.01 3.29 -36.17
N ALA A 32 -16.98 1.95 -36.13
CA ALA A 32 -17.20 1.19 -34.91
C ALA A 32 -16.04 1.39 -33.94
N LYS A 33 -16.34 1.83 -32.71
CA LYS A 33 -15.35 1.96 -31.64
C LYS A 33 -14.91 0.56 -31.20
N LEU A 34 -13.76 0.11 -31.69
CA LEU A 34 -13.09 -1.07 -31.13
C LEU A 34 -12.68 -0.73 -29.69
N SER A 35 -13.45 -1.25 -28.74
CA SER A 35 -13.06 -1.21 -27.34
C SER A 35 -11.78 -2.01 -27.21
N THR A 36 -10.64 -1.33 -27.06
CA THR A 36 -9.41 -1.97 -26.59
C THR A 36 -9.70 -2.50 -25.19
N ALA A 37 -10.11 -3.76 -25.10
CA ALA A 37 -10.16 -4.51 -23.86
C ALA A 37 -8.73 -4.51 -23.29
N GLY A 38 -8.47 -3.55 -22.40
CA GLY A 38 -7.12 -3.18 -22.02
C GLY A 38 -7.04 -1.86 -21.25
N ARG A 39 -8.12 -1.08 -21.18
CA ARG A 39 -8.33 -0.15 -20.06
C ARG A 39 -9.43 -0.70 -19.19
N ALA A 40 -9.10 -1.72 -18.40
CA ALA A 40 -9.62 -1.73 -17.05
C ALA A 40 -9.25 -0.33 -16.51
N THR A 41 -10.23 0.55 -16.39
CA THR A 41 -10.12 1.69 -15.49
C THR A 41 -9.92 1.04 -14.14
N GLY A 42 -8.66 0.73 -13.80
CA GLY A 42 -8.27 0.31 -12.47
C GLY A 42 -8.90 1.37 -11.60
N GLN A 43 -9.90 0.97 -10.82
CA GLN A 43 -10.44 1.83 -9.80
C GLN A 43 -9.27 2.07 -8.87
N SER A 44 -8.49 3.13 -9.16
CA SER A 44 -7.55 3.69 -8.22
C SER A 44 -8.36 3.80 -6.96
N SER A 45 -7.93 3.10 -5.91
CA SER A 45 -8.60 3.12 -4.61
C SER A 45 -8.48 4.54 -4.08
N ALA A 46 -9.37 5.41 -4.57
CA ALA A 46 -9.30 6.83 -4.36
C ALA A 46 -9.30 7.02 -2.85
N ILE A 47 -8.23 7.66 -2.37
CA ILE A 47 -8.02 7.88 -0.95
C ILE A 47 -9.34 8.42 -0.38
N PRO A 48 -9.94 7.75 0.62
CA PRO A 48 -11.25 8.15 1.09
C PRO A 48 -11.26 9.62 1.52
N ALA A 49 -12.32 10.36 1.19
CA ALA A 49 -12.41 11.79 1.48
C ALA A 49 -12.23 12.12 2.98
N TRP A 50 -12.55 11.20 3.89
CA TRP A 50 -12.28 11.38 5.32
C TRP A 50 -10.78 11.42 5.63
N ARG A 51 -9.96 10.64 4.92
CA ARG A 51 -8.51 10.55 5.15
C ARG A 51 -7.83 11.83 4.69
N ILE A 52 -8.17 12.30 3.48
CA ILE A 52 -7.71 13.57 2.92
C ILE A 52 -7.99 14.72 3.91
N ARG A 53 -9.22 14.81 4.40
CA ARG A 53 -9.62 15.85 5.37
C ARG A 53 -8.78 15.83 6.66
N ILE A 54 -8.42 14.66 7.17
CA ILE A 54 -7.58 14.57 8.38
C ILE A 54 -6.13 14.92 8.06
N GLU A 55 -5.60 14.47 6.92
CA GLU A 55 -4.25 14.80 6.45
C GLU A 55 -4.09 16.32 6.24
N GLU A 56 -5.08 16.99 5.65
CA GLU A 56 -5.11 18.45 5.53
C GLU A 56 -5.10 19.16 6.88
N ARG A 57 -5.85 18.66 7.88
CA ARG A 57 -5.84 19.22 9.24
C ARG A 57 -4.46 19.08 9.88
N ILE A 58 -3.81 17.93 9.70
CA ILE A 58 -2.43 17.70 10.15
C ILE A 58 -1.47 18.67 9.46
N ALA A 59 -1.58 18.84 8.14
CA ALA A 59 -0.72 19.74 7.37
C ALA A 59 -0.88 21.20 7.83
N LYS A 60 -2.12 21.68 8.01
CA LYS A 60 -2.41 23.02 8.53
C LYS A 60 -1.85 23.21 9.94
N ALA A 61 -1.98 22.22 10.83
CA ALA A 61 -1.42 22.29 12.17
C ALA A 61 0.12 22.32 12.17
N ARG A 62 0.78 21.50 11.33
CA ARG A 62 2.24 21.53 11.16
C ARG A 62 2.73 22.89 10.67
N ALA A 63 2.05 23.46 9.67
CA ALA A 63 2.38 24.79 9.16
C ALA A 63 2.22 25.87 10.24
N LEU A 64 1.19 25.78 11.08
CA LEU A 64 0.99 26.70 12.19
C LEU A 64 2.07 26.55 13.26
N ILE A 65 2.42 25.31 13.65
CA ILE A 65 3.54 25.04 14.57
C ILE A 65 4.82 25.69 14.06
N GLY A 66 5.16 25.52 12.77
CA GLY A 66 6.34 26.13 12.18
C GLY A 66 6.36 27.67 12.34
N ARG A 67 5.21 28.32 12.11
CA ARG A 67 5.09 29.78 12.28
C ARG A 67 5.20 30.21 13.75
N LEU A 68 4.64 29.45 14.68
CA LEU A 68 4.77 29.71 16.12
C LEU A 68 6.22 29.58 16.58
N ILE A 69 6.94 28.56 16.08
CA ILE A 69 8.37 28.37 16.36
C ILE A 69 9.19 29.54 15.80
N CYS A 70 8.93 29.98 14.56
CA CYS A 70 9.62 31.14 13.98
C CYS A 70 9.37 32.42 14.79
N PHE A 71 8.15 32.64 15.29
CA PHE A 71 7.87 33.80 16.14
C PHE A 71 8.62 33.68 17.48
N ARG A 72 8.62 32.49 18.09
CA ARG A 72 9.35 32.21 19.33
C ARG A 72 10.86 32.41 19.17
N SER A 73 11.43 32.14 18.00
CA SER A 73 12.84 32.40 17.69
C SER A 73 13.16 33.87 17.41
N GLY A 74 12.21 34.80 17.64
CA GLY A 74 12.41 36.25 17.49
C GLY A 74 12.01 36.83 16.13
N ASN A 75 11.39 36.05 15.24
CA ASN A 75 10.97 36.58 13.94
C ASN A 75 9.66 37.39 14.02
N THR A 76 9.76 38.71 13.88
CA THR A 76 8.66 39.66 14.01
C THR A 76 8.07 40.13 12.68
N ARG A 77 8.35 39.44 11.56
CA ARG A 77 7.76 39.80 10.26
C ARG A 77 6.23 39.90 10.35
N PRO A 78 5.59 40.93 9.75
CA PRO A 78 4.15 41.17 9.91
C PRO A 78 3.25 39.98 9.56
N ARG A 79 3.64 39.17 8.56
CA ARG A 79 2.90 37.95 8.17
C ARG A 79 2.88 36.88 9.27
N ILE A 80 3.99 36.73 9.99
CA ILE A 80 4.11 35.77 11.10
C ILE A 80 3.28 36.29 12.26
N VAL A 81 3.49 37.54 12.66
CA VAL A 81 2.73 38.20 13.75
C VAL A 81 1.23 38.12 13.51
N ARG A 82 0.75 38.41 12.29
CA ARG A 82 -0.67 38.27 11.91
C ARG A 82 -1.15 36.83 12.10
N THR A 83 -0.36 35.84 11.68
CA THR A 83 -0.74 34.44 11.88
C THR A 83 -0.82 34.09 13.37
N VAL A 84 0.14 34.53 14.19
CA VAL A 84 0.12 34.28 15.63
C VAL A 84 -1.10 34.93 16.28
N ARG A 85 -1.43 36.18 15.96
CA ARG A 85 -2.67 36.82 16.43
C ARG A 85 -3.91 36.00 16.07
N MET A 86 -3.98 35.51 14.84
CA MET A 86 -5.09 34.66 14.40
C MET A 86 -5.12 33.31 15.12
N ALA A 87 -3.96 32.75 15.47
CA ALA A 87 -3.87 31.49 16.22
C ALA A 87 -4.43 31.57 17.65
N PHE A 88 -4.42 32.78 18.22
CA PHE A 88 -4.98 33.15 19.52
C PHE A 88 -6.25 34.01 19.42
N ALA A 89 -6.84 34.14 18.22
CA ALA A 89 -8.07 34.90 18.07
C ALA A 89 -9.19 34.27 18.90
N GLY A 90 -9.89 35.08 19.70
CA GLY A 90 -10.92 34.62 20.62
C GLY A 90 -10.38 34.09 21.96
N THR A 91 -9.07 34.15 22.21
CA THR A 91 -8.49 33.92 23.54
C THR A 91 -8.00 35.23 24.14
N ASN A 92 -7.98 35.36 25.47
CA ASN A 92 -7.53 36.56 26.20
C ASN A 92 -5.99 36.74 26.20
N VAL A 93 -5.32 36.31 25.12
CA VAL A 93 -3.86 36.29 25.01
C VAL A 93 -3.42 37.44 24.11
N SER A 94 -2.70 38.40 24.69
CA SER A 94 -2.07 39.48 23.94
C SER A 94 -0.58 39.18 23.75
N LEU A 95 -0.05 39.52 22.57
CA LEU A 95 1.35 39.32 22.22
C LEU A 95 2.32 40.18 23.06
N SER A 96 1.80 41.22 23.70
CA SER A 96 2.57 42.11 24.58
C SER A 96 2.66 41.60 26.02
N GLN A 97 1.95 40.53 26.38
CA GLN A 97 2.02 39.96 27.72
C GLN A 97 3.39 39.31 27.97
N PRO A 98 3.93 39.41 29.20
CA PRO A 98 5.23 38.81 29.53
C PRO A 98 5.19 37.26 29.46
N ASP A 99 4.02 36.66 29.64
CA ASP A 99 3.80 35.20 29.62
C ASP A 99 3.60 34.60 28.22
N ILE A 100 3.72 35.40 27.16
CA ILE A 100 3.44 34.98 25.78
C ILE A 100 4.27 33.77 25.34
N MET A 101 5.52 33.67 25.78
CA MET A 101 6.42 32.56 25.42
C MET A 101 5.98 31.22 25.99
N GLN A 102 5.42 31.23 27.20
CA GLN A 102 4.84 30.05 27.81
C GLN A 102 3.57 29.63 27.06
N LYS A 103 2.66 30.57 26.80
CA LYS A 103 1.42 30.31 26.06
C LYS A 103 1.66 29.82 24.63
N LEU A 104 2.72 30.29 23.98
CA LEU A 104 3.17 29.77 22.68
C LEU A 104 3.59 28.31 22.77
N THR A 105 4.29 27.94 23.83
CA THR A 105 4.75 26.56 24.06
C THR A 105 3.56 25.63 24.29
N GLU A 106 2.66 26.01 25.19
CA GLU A 106 1.40 25.28 25.45
C GLU A 106 0.60 25.09 24.14
N ARG A 107 0.49 26.16 23.35
CA ARG A 107 -0.21 26.09 22.06
C ARG A 107 0.46 25.16 21.05
N ILE A 108 1.79 25.13 21.01
CA ILE A 108 2.54 24.20 20.17
C ILE A 108 2.30 22.76 20.62
N ASP A 109 2.32 22.49 21.91
CA ASP A 109 2.15 21.14 22.46
C ASP A 109 0.72 20.63 22.29
N ASP A 110 -0.28 21.50 22.44
CA ASP A 110 -1.67 21.21 22.07
C ASP A 110 -1.80 20.74 20.62
N LEU A 111 -1.12 21.42 19.69
CA LEU A 111 -1.15 21.07 18.28
C LEU A 111 -0.43 19.76 18.00
N LYS A 112 0.69 19.48 18.67
CA LYS A 112 1.37 18.17 18.59
C LYS A 112 0.46 17.05 19.09
N LEU A 113 -0.23 17.26 20.21
CA LEU A 113 -1.17 16.30 20.77
C LEU A 113 -2.33 16.03 19.80
N ARG A 114 -2.88 17.08 19.18
CA ARG A 114 -3.92 16.97 18.15
C ARG A 114 -3.43 16.21 16.91
N ILE A 115 -2.22 16.49 16.42
CA ILE A 115 -1.61 15.77 15.30
C ILE A 115 -1.47 14.28 15.64
N ALA A 116 -0.97 13.95 16.84
CA ALA A 116 -0.85 12.56 17.28
C ALA A 116 -2.23 11.87 17.35
N ALA A 117 -3.25 12.54 17.87
CA ALA A 117 -4.62 12.02 17.91
C ALA A 117 -5.20 11.79 16.51
N TRP A 118 -4.99 12.72 15.58
CA TRP A 118 -5.41 12.58 14.18
C TRP A 118 -4.68 11.44 13.46
N GLY A 119 -3.37 11.28 13.70
CA GLY A 119 -2.59 10.14 13.19
C GLY A 119 -3.13 8.81 13.70
N LYS A 120 -3.43 8.71 15.00
CA LYS A 120 -4.08 7.53 15.60
C LYS A 120 -5.45 7.26 14.98
N ARG A 121 -6.23 8.31 14.69
CA ARG A 121 -7.54 8.18 14.02
C ARG A 121 -7.40 7.62 12.61
N ILE A 122 -6.45 8.11 11.81
CA ILE A 122 -6.17 7.57 10.47
C ILE A 122 -5.85 6.09 10.57
N ARG A 123 -4.88 5.72 11.43
CA ARG A 123 -4.49 4.32 11.65
C ARG A 123 -5.69 3.44 11.99
N ARG A 124 -6.48 3.83 12.99
CA ARG A 124 -7.68 3.08 13.42
C ARG A 124 -8.68 2.88 12.29
N TYR A 125 -8.95 3.92 11.50
CA TYR A 125 -9.94 3.84 10.43
C TYR A 125 -9.44 3.01 9.26
N THR A 126 -8.17 3.12 8.92
CA THR A 126 -7.53 2.26 7.91
C THR A 126 -7.60 0.80 8.35
N GLU A 127 -7.17 0.48 9.58
CA GLU A 127 -7.24 -0.88 10.12
C GLU A 127 -8.68 -1.45 10.16
N ARG A 128 -9.66 -0.61 10.51
CA ARG A 128 -11.07 -1.03 10.47
C ARG A 128 -11.49 -1.38 9.04
N SER A 129 -11.14 -0.52 8.09
CA SER A 129 -11.50 -0.73 6.68
C SER A 129 -10.80 -1.97 6.10
N THR A 130 -9.54 -2.20 6.44
CA THR A 130 -8.80 -3.39 5.98
C THR A 130 -9.41 -4.65 6.58
N ARG A 131 -9.68 -4.68 7.90
CA ARG A 131 -10.35 -5.81 8.56
C ARG A 131 -11.71 -6.11 7.97
N PHE A 132 -12.52 -5.07 7.73
CA PHE A 132 -13.83 -5.23 7.10
C PHE A 132 -13.71 -5.86 5.70
N ASN A 133 -12.80 -5.34 4.87
CA ASN A 133 -12.57 -5.86 3.53
C ASN A 133 -12.03 -7.30 3.54
N GLN A 134 -11.09 -7.61 4.43
CA GLN A 134 -10.54 -8.95 4.62
C GLN A 134 -11.60 -9.94 5.09
N ASN A 135 -12.44 -9.58 6.06
CA ASN A 135 -13.51 -10.43 6.55
C ASN A 135 -14.57 -10.69 5.48
N ARG A 136 -14.94 -9.66 4.72
CA ARG A 136 -15.85 -9.81 3.57
C ARG A 136 -15.25 -10.72 2.49
N LEU A 137 -13.95 -10.57 2.20
CA LEU A 137 -13.27 -11.44 1.25
C LEU A 137 -13.17 -12.87 1.78
N PHE A 138 -12.93 -13.08 3.08
CA PHE A 138 -12.95 -14.40 3.71
C PHE A 138 -14.31 -15.09 3.55
N GLN A 139 -15.40 -14.37 3.78
CA GLN A 139 -16.75 -14.94 3.66
C GLN A 139 -17.14 -15.29 2.22
N SER A 140 -16.64 -14.54 1.23
CA SER A 140 -17.01 -14.70 -0.18
C SER A 140 -16.04 -15.58 -0.99
N ASP A 141 -14.74 -15.44 -0.77
CA ASP A 141 -13.68 -16.18 -1.47
C ASP A 141 -12.41 -16.27 -0.61
N GLN A 142 -12.36 -17.31 0.24
CA GLN A 142 -11.23 -17.58 1.13
C GLN A 142 -9.92 -17.74 0.35
N LYS A 143 -9.95 -18.41 -0.80
CA LYS A 143 -8.77 -18.67 -1.64
C LYS A 143 -8.13 -17.36 -2.11
N ARG A 144 -8.94 -16.37 -2.48
CA ARG A 144 -8.43 -15.02 -2.83
C ARG A 144 -7.81 -14.32 -1.64
N LEU A 145 -8.39 -14.43 -0.44
CA LEU A 145 -7.79 -13.85 0.76
C LEU A 145 -6.41 -14.46 1.02
N TYR A 146 -6.31 -15.79 1.10
CA TYR A 146 -5.02 -16.46 1.36
C TYR A 146 -3.97 -16.13 0.30
N LYS A 147 -4.34 -16.14 -0.99
CA LYS A 147 -3.44 -15.69 -2.07
C LYS A 147 -2.99 -14.23 -1.90
N SER A 148 -3.87 -13.34 -1.41
CA SER A 148 -3.51 -11.95 -1.16
C SER A 148 -2.53 -11.79 0.01
N LEU A 149 -2.65 -12.64 1.04
CA LEU A 149 -1.74 -12.67 2.19
C LEU A 149 -0.39 -13.29 1.79
N GLU A 150 -0.38 -14.35 1.00
CA GLU A 150 0.85 -14.98 0.47
C GLU A 150 1.61 -14.03 -0.46
N ARG A 151 0.94 -13.36 -1.41
CA ARG A 151 1.58 -12.38 -2.31
C ARG A 151 2.24 -11.21 -1.59
N SER A 152 1.71 -10.82 -0.41
CA SER A 152 2.33 -9.81 0.44
C SER A 152 3.68 -10.26 1.01
N ILE A 153 3.90 -11.56 1.17
CA ILE A 153 5.11 -12.15 1.76
C ILE A 153 6.09 -12.53 0.64
N VAL A 154 5.59 -12.97 -0.52
CA VAL A 154 6.36 -13.48 -1.67
C VAL A 154 6.47 -12.44 -2.78
N SER A 155 6.79 -11.18 -2.45
CA SER A 155 7.33 -10.24 -3.45
C SER A 155 8.80 -10.58 -3.73
N GLY A 156 9.07 -11.85 -4.06
CA GLY A 156 10.34 -12.31 -4.58
C GLY A 156 10.36 -12.02 -6.07
N THR A 157 10.88 -10.86 -6.45
CA THR A 157 11.17 -10.50 -7.86
C THR A 157 12.39 -11.25 -8.41
N GLY A 158 12.74 -12.39 -7.81
CA GLY A 158 13.88 -13.19 -8.23
C GLY A 158 13.50 -14.06 -9.44
N PRO A 159 14.45 -14.34 -10.35
CA PRO A 159 14.27 -15.40 -11.32
C PRO A 159 13.95 -16.71 -10.60
N ALA A 160 13.11 -17.55 -11.20
CA ALA A 160 12.80 -18.86 -10.65
C ALA A 160 14.12 -19.62 -10.39
N PRO A 161 14.31 -20.25 -9.20
CA PRO A 161 15.55 -20.94 -8.88
C PRO A 161 15.78 -22.07 -9.89
N ASN A 162 17.03 -22.23 -10.30
CA ASN A 162 17.44 -23.27 -11.24
C ASN A 162 17.14 -24.67 -10.67
N GLN A 163 16.78 -25.62 -11.53
CA GLN A 163 16.44 -26.99 -11.14
C GLN A 163 17.61 -27.66 -10.39
N ALA A 164 18.85 -27.42 -10.81
CA ALA A 164 20.04 -27.94 -10.16
C ALA A 164 20.17 -27.43 -8.71
N ASP A 165 19.91 -26.14 -8.49
CA ASP A 165 20.00 -25.51 -7.17
C ASP A 165 18.92 -26.02 -6.22
N MET A 166 17.71 -26.25 -6.74
CA MET A 166 16.63 -26.87 -5.96
C MET A 166 16.96 -28.30 -5.55
N VAL A 167 17.49 -29.11 -6.48
CA VAL A 167 17.89 -30.48 -6.19
C VAL A 167 19.02 -30.50 -5.17
N ALA A 168 20.01 -29.63 -5.29
CA ALA A 168 21.12 -29.53 -4.35
C ALA A 168 20.64 -29.16 -2.94
N PHE A 169 19.72 -28.19 -2.82
CA PHE A 169 19.15 -27.77 -1.54
C PHE A 169 18.37 -28.89 -0.83
N TRP A 170 17.44 -29.55 -1.55
CA TRP A 170 16.67 -30.64 -0.95
C TRP A 170 17.53 -31.85 -0.66
N ARG A 171 18.52 -32.11 -1.51
CA ARG A 171 19.51 -33.16 -1.26
C ARG A 171 20.32 -32.84 -0.02
N SER A 172 20.84 -31.63 0.19
CA SER A 172 21.61 -31.31 1.41
C SER A 172 20.77 -31.48 2.68
N LEU A 173 19.49 -31.11 2.65
CA LEU A 173 18.59 -31.26 3.79
C LEU A 173 18.31 -32.73 4.18
N TRP A 174 18.27 -33.63 3.18
CA TRP A 174 17.90 -35.05 3.39
C TRP A 174 19.06 -36.04 3.30
N SER A 175 20.20 -35.62 2.78
CA SER A 175 21.38 -36.49 2.62
C SER A 175 22.37 -36.39 3.77
N GLU A 176 22.26 -35.37 4.62
CA GLU A 176 22.99 -35.35 5.88
C GLU A 176 22.27 -36.26 6.89
N PRO A 177 22.89 -37.38 7.31
CA PRO A 177 22.33 -38.19 8.38
C PRO A 177 22.41 -37.38 9.67
N VAL A 178 21.25 -36.90 10.14
CA VAL A 178 21.14 -36.28 11.46
C VAL A 178 21.19 -37.39 12.50
N ASN A 179 22.30 -37.49 13.24
CA ASN A 179 22.33 -38.32 14.44
C ASN A 179 21.48 -37.62 15.49
N HIS A 180 20.31 -38.17 15.78
CA HIS A 180 19.50 -37.73 16.90
C HIS A 180 20.23 -38.13 18.19
N ASN A 181 20.37 -37.20 19.14
CA ASN A 181 20.80 -37.57 20.48
C ASN A 181 19.71 -38.45 21.08
N GLU A 182 19.94 -39.76 21.13
CA GLU A 182 19.05 -40.68 21.81
C GLU A 182 19.01 -40.33 23.30
N GLY A 183 17.81 -40.09 23.81
CA GLY A 183 17.61 -39.82 25.23
C GLY A 183 17.65 -41.12 26.03
N PRO A 184 17.84 -41.06 27.36
CA PRO A 184 17.96 -42.24 28.24
C PRO A 184 16.77 -43.22 28.18
N TRP A 185 15.66 -42.81 27.58
CA TRP A 185 14.45 -43.61 27.44
C TRP A 185 14.55 -44.71 26.40
N THR A 186 15.46 -44.62 25.41
CA THR A 186 15.60 -45.66 24.38
C THR A 186 16.18 -46.96 24.98
N GLU A 187 17.06 -46.85 25.97
CA GLU A 187 17.60 -47.97 26.76
C GLU A 187 16.52 -48.66 27.62
N VAL A 188 15.56 -47.88 28.15
CA VAL A 188 14.43 -48.39 28.93
C VAL A 188 13.47 -49.20 28.05
N VAL A 189 13.23 -48.75 26.82
CA VAL A 189 12.37 -49.48 25.87
C VAL A 189 13.05 -50.75 25.37
N ALA A 190 14.36 -50.70 25.08
CA ALA A 190 15.10 -51.87 24.63
C ALA A 190 15.16 -52.99 25.69
N SER A 191 15.29 -52.64 26.96
CA SER A 191 15.30 -53.59 28.08
C SER A 191 13.93 -54.20 28.41
N GLN A 192 12.84 -53.53 28.04
CA GLN A 192 11.48 -54.07 28.21
C GLN A 192 11.05 -55.01 27.08
N CYS A 193 11.76 -55.00 25.95
CA CYS A 193 11.46 -55.84 24.79
C CYS A 193 12.41 -57.06 24.64
N ALA A 194 13.37 -57.24 25.56
CA ALA A 194 14.22 -58.44 25.66
C ALA A 194 13.63 -59.45 26.65
#